data_AF-A0A3G6S387-F1
#
_entry.id   AF-A0A3G6S387-F1
#
_cell.length_a   1.000
_cell.length_b   1.000
_cell.length_c   1.000
_cell.angle_alpha   90.00
_cell.angle_beta   90.00
_cell.angle_gamma   90.00
#
_symmetry.space_group_name_H-M   'P 1'
#
loop_
_entity.id
_entity.type
_entity.pdbx_description
1 polymer ?
#
loop_
_entity_poly.entity_id
_entity_poly.type
_entity_poly.pdbx_seq_one_letter_code
_entity_poly.pdbx_strand_id
1 'polypeptide(L)'
;MNKINIGNEVKELSSQMAISSTKEVIQYFPIDRFFIEKNGFIEKIRSVNYLEFLLCNFENVNPTYTVQLFICLPELWEKVNYEDLIKLTENFTNSFSFYSFIEFTYKYLEIDLFDEIIYNKNIEEKFKIDCLSFTFNTLDFLYLEDYEYIEFKENLFGINIEQLRRLQLKFKNDNEFTKAKPKNELYKKLLLIQV
;
A
#
# COMPACT_ATOMS: atom_id res chain seq x y z
N MET A 1 13.99 -12.03 -13.57
CA MET A 1 12.84 -11.25 -13.06
C MET A 1 11.57 -12.03 -13.37
N ASN A 2 10.83 -12.47 -12.36
CA ASN A 2 9.55 -13.17 -12.57
C ASN A 2 8.45 -12.13 -12.70
N LYS A 3 8.16 -11.75 -13.95
CA LYS A 3 7.14 -10.75 -14.28
C LYS A 3 5.76 -11.18 -13.78
N ILE A 4 5.05 -10.30 -13.09
CA ILE A 4 3.65 -10.49 -12.72
C ILE A 4 2.82 -10.13 -13.95
N ASN A 5 2.04 -11.08 -14.46
CA ASN A 5 1.14 -10.85 -15.59
C ASN A 5 -0.27 -10.59 -15.06
N ILE A 6 -0.74 -9.35 -15.17
CA ILE A 6 -2.08 -8.98 -14.68
C ILE A 6 -3.14 -9.50 -15.66
N GLY A 7 -3.95 -10.46 -15.21
CA GLY A 7 -5.09 -10.98 -15.96
C GLY A 7 -6.19 -9.94 -16.22
N ASN A 8 -7.00 -10.17 -17.27
CA ASN A 8 -8.10 -9.24 -17.61
C ASN A 8 -9.14 -9.13 -16.49
N GLU A 9 -9.43 -10.24 -15.81
CA GLU A 9 -10.38 -10.28 -14.68
C GLU A 9 -9.97 -9.31 -13.56
N VAL A 10 -8.68 -9.22 -13.25
CA VAL A 10 -8.13 -8.29 -12.25
C VAL A 10 -8.25 -6.84 -12.70
N LYS A 11 -7.97 -6.56 -13.98
CA LYS A 11 -8.09 -5.20 -14.55
C LYS A 11 -9.54 -4.74 -14.55
N GLU A 12 -10.46 -5.60 -14.97
CA GLU A 12 -11.89 -5.33 -14.99
C GLU A 12 -12.42 -5.08 -13.59
N LEU A 13 -12.07 -5.94 -12.62
CA LEU A 13 -12.45 -5.76 -11.22
C LEU A 13 -11.92 -4.43 -10.65
N SER A 14 -10.63 -4.15 -10.80
CA SER A 14 -10.00 -2.94 -10.25
C SER A 14 -10.59 -1.67 -10.90
N SER A 15 -10.81 -1.69 -12.21
CA SER A 15 -11.43 -0.58 -12.93
C SER A 15 -12.88 -0.39 -12.52
N GLN A 16 -13.64 -1.48 -12.37
CA GLN A 16 -15.03 -1.44 -11.92
C GLN A 16 -15.13 -0.80 -10.53
N MET A 17 -14.27 -1.22 -9.59
CA MET A 17 -14.28 -0.66 -8.24
C MET A 17 -13.98 0.84 -8.23
N ALA A 18 -12.92 1.28 -8.93
CA ALA A 18 -12.53 2.69 -9.00
C ALA A 18 -13.60 3.55 -9.69
N ILE A 19 -14.24 3.05 -10.76
CA ILE A 19 -15.33 3.77 -11.44
C ILE A 19 -16.59 3.81 -10.56
N SER A 20 -16.95 2.72 -9.89
CA SER A 20 -18.12 2.68 -9.03
C SER A 20 -17.97 3.57 -7.81
N SER A 21 -16.78 3.65 -7.19
CA SER A 21 -16.57 4.48 -6.00
C SER A 21 -16.69 5.97 -6.28
N THR A 22 -16.35 6.41 -7.50
CA THR A 22 -16.54 7.81 -7.94
C THR A 22 -17.99 8.16 -8.29
N LYS A 23 -18.82 7.16 -8.58
CA LYS A 23 -20.25 7.34 -8.92
C LYS A 23 -21.17 7.22 -7.71
N GLU A 24 -20.77 6.45 -6.71
CA GLU A 24 -21.53 6.34 -5.46
C GLU A 24 -21.28 7.56 -4.55
N VAL A 25 -22.27 7.84 -3.71
CA VAL A 25 -22.43 8.97 -2.78
C VAL A 25 -21.10 9.43 -2.17
N ILE A 26 -20.89 10.76 -2.04
CA ILE A 26 -19.74 11.42 -1.36
C ILE A 26 -19.32 10.72 -0.05
N GLN A 27 -20.28 10.09 0.63
CA GLN A 27 -20.10 9.30 1.84
C GLN A 27 -19.02 8.21 1.76
N TYR A 28 -18.73 7.65 0.58
CA TYR A 28 -17.77 6.56 0.40
C TYR A 28 -16.47 7.01 -0.28
N PHE A 29 -16.23 8.31 -0.44
CA PHE A 29 -15.09 8.79 -1.20
C PHE A 29 -13.77 8.71 -0.40
N PRO A 30 -12.63 8.33 -1.03
CA PRO A 30 -12.50 7.69 -2.34
C PRO A 30 -12.93 6.21 -2.37
N ILE A 31 -12.85 5.50 -1.24
CA ILE A 31 -13.44 4.16 -1.01
C ILE A 31 -13.44 3.80 0.49
N ASP A 32 -14.42 3.05 1.00
CA ASP A 32 -14.34 2.45 2.34
C ASP A 32 -14.73 0.96 2.35
N ARG A 33 -14.57 0.29 3.50
CA ARG A 33 -14.93 -1.14 3.63
C ARG A 33 -16.42 -1.38 3.38
N PHE A 34 -17.29 -0.47 3.82
CA PHE A 34 -18.73 -0.62 3.69
C PHE A 34 -19.16 -0.65 2.21
N PHE A 35 -18.55 0.20 1.37
CA PHE A 35 -18.74 0.18 -0.08
C PHE A 35 -18.31 -1.17 -0.68
N ILE A 36 -17.15 -1.68 -0.29
CA ILE A 36 -16.60 -2.95 -0.81
C ILE A 36 -17.53 -4.11 -0.46
N GLU A 37 -18.04 -4.15 0.78
CA GLU A 37 -18.95 -5.19 1.26
C GLU A 37 -20.33 -5.09 0.60
N LYS A 38 -20.92 -3.90 0.59
CA LYS A 38 -22.26 -3.66 0.01
C LYS A 38 -22.33 -4.04 -1.46
N ASN A 39 -21.25 -3.83 -2.21
CA ASN A 39 -21.16 -4.16 -3.64
C ASN A 39 -20.63 -5.59 -3.91
N GLY A 40 -20.43 -6.40 -2.87
CA GLY A 40 -19.97 -7.78 -3.00
C GLY A 40 -18.57 -7.92 -3.61
N PHE A 41 -17.71 -6.90 -3.46
CA PHE A 41 -16.37 -6.91 -4.02
C PHE A 41 -15.40 -7.81 -3.23
N ILE A 42 -15.65 -8.06 -1.94
CA ILE A 42 -14.79 -8.92 -1.10
C ILE A 42 -14.59 -10.30 -1.74
N GLU A 43 -15.67 -10.98 -2.14
CA GLU A 43 -15.57 -12.32 -2.72
C GLU A 43 -14.91 -12.31 -4.10
N LYS A 44 -15.12 -11.25 -4.90
CA LYS A 44 -14.46 -11.08 -6.19
C LYS A 44 -12.95 -10.84 -6.04
N ILE A 45 -12.54 -10.08 -5.03
CA ILE A 45 -11.12 -9.87 -4.71
C ILE A 45 -10.49 -11.19 -4.27
N ARG A 46 -11.22 -12.01 -3.49
CA ARG A 46 -10.73 -13.33 -3.04
C ARG A 46 -10.60 -14.35 -4.16
N SER A 47 -11.39 -14.23 -5.23
CA SER A 47 -11.35 -15.15 -6.37
C SER A 47 -10.21 -14.86 -7.36
N VAL A 48 -9.60 -13.69 -7.30
CA VAL A 48 -8.47 -13.33 -8.18
C VAL A 48 -7.12 -13.53 -7.50
N ASN A 49 -6.04 -13.56 -8.29
CA ASN A 49 -4.69 -13.59 -7.76
C ASN A 49 -4.39 -12.30 -6.98
N TYR A 50 -4.09 -12.42 -5.67
CA TYR A 50 -3.90 -11.27 -4.79
C TYR A 50 -2.71 -10.39 -5.23
N LEU A 51 -1.63 -11.00 -5.73
CA LEU A 51 -0.43 -10.27 -6.12
C LEU A 51 -0.66 -9.47 -7.41
N GLU A 52 -1.39 -10.05 -8.37
CA GLU A 52 -1.85 -9.32 -9.55
C GLU A 52 -2.78 -8.17 -9.18
N PHE A 53 -3.69 -8.38 -8.22
CA PHE A 53 -4.60 -7.35 -7.74
C PHE A 53 -3.88 -6.18 -7.08
N LEU A 54 -2.91 -6.47 -6.20
CA LEU A 54 -2.04 -5.46 -5.58
C LEU A 54 -1.30 -4.66 -6.64
N LEU A 55 -0.59 -5.34 -7.56
CA LEU A 55 0.17 -4.67 -8.62
C LEU A 55 -0.74 -3.81 -9.51
N CYS A 56 -1.91 -4.32 -9.90
CA CYS A 56 -2.83 -3.60 -10.75
C CYS A 56 -3.30 -2.27 -10.14
N ASN A 57 -3.61 -2.26 -8.84
CA ASN A 57 -4.09 -1.07 -8.16
C ASN A 57 -2.96 -0.07 -7.85
N PHE A 58 -1.74 -0.54 -7.57
CA PHE A 58 -0.58 0.35 -7.46
C PHE A 58 -0.23 1.02 -8.80
N GLU A 59 -0.27 0.28 -9.91
CA GLU A 59 0.16 0.78 -11.22
C GLU A 59 -0.87 1.67 -11.94
N ASN A 60 -2.16 1.35 -11.83
CA ASN A 60 -3.16 1.87 -12.76
C ASN A 60 -4.22 2.76 -12.10
N VAL A 61 -4.13 3.00 -10.80
CA VAL A 61 -5.15 3.75 -10.05
C VAL A 61 -4.48 4.87 -9.26
N ASN A 62 -5.25 5.91 -8.94
CA ASN A 62 -4.75 7.07 -8.21
C ASN A 62 -4.19 6.66 -6.82
N PRO A 63 -3.01 7.16 -6.41
CA PRO A 63 -2.37 6.84 -5.13
C PRO A 63 -3.28 6.92 -3.90
N THR A 64 -4.06 8.00 -3.76
CA THR A 64 -4.95 8.21 -2.61
C THR A 64 -6.03 7.14 -2.54
N TYR A 65 -6.64 6.81 -3.68
CA TYR A 65 -7.61 5.71 -3.75
C TYR A 65 -6.96 4.38 -3.39
N THR A 66 -5.78 4.10 -3.94
CA THR A 66 -5.07 2.83 -3.75
C THR A 66 -4.69 2.59 -2.30
N VAL A 67 -4.12 3.60 -1.63
CA VAL A 67 -3.78 3.53 -0.20
C VAL A 67 -5.04 3.23 0.61
N GLN A 68 -6.13 3.96 0.37
CA GLN A 68 -7.37 3.78 1.14
C GLN A 68 -8.05 2.43 0.86
N LEU A 69 -8.06 1.96 -0.40
CA LEU A 69 -8.52 0.61 -0.76
C LEU A 69 -7.78 -0.45 0.06
N PHE A 70 -6.46 -0.32 0.18
CA PHE A 70 -5.64 -1.31 0.86
C PHE A 70 -5.76 -1.28 2.38
N ILE A 71 -6.08 -0.14 2.99
CA ILE A 71 -6.51 -0.07 4.39
C ILE A 71 -7.78 -0.92 4.59
N CYS A 72 -8.71 -0.84 3.65
CA CYS A 72 -10.01 -1.52 3.71
C CYS A 72 -9.95 -3.04 3.47
N LEU A 73 -8.77 -3.61 3.18
CA LEU A 73 -8.61 -5.01 2.78
C LEU A 73 -7.59 -5.77 3.65
N PRO A 74 -7.77 -5.84 4.97
CA PRO A 74 -6.81 -6.50 5.84
C PRO A 74 -6.58 -7.98 5.50
N GLU A 75 -7.62 -8.71 5.07
CA GLU A 75 -7.50 -10.12 4.69
C GLU A 75 -6.59 -10.36 3.46
N LEU A 76 -6.37 -9.32 2.65
CA LEU A 76 -5.45 -9.39 1.52
C LEU A 76 -4.01 -9.42 2.02
N TRP A 77 -3.70 -8.53 2.96
CA TRP A 77 -2.37 -8.37 3.56
C TRP A 77 -1.98 -9.49 4.51
N GLU A 78 -2.94 -10.22 5.07
CA GLU A 78 -2.68 -11.46 5.82
C GLU A 78 -1.96 -12.53 4.98
N LYS A 79 -2.12 -12.52 3.65
CA LYS A 79 -1.49 -13.49 2.73
C LYS A 79 -0.09 -13.09 2.26
N VAL A 80 0.23 -11.80 2.33
CA VAL A 80 1.46 -11.22 1.78
C VAL A 80 2.66 -11.55 2.65
N ASN A 81 3.75 -12.02 2.04
CA ASN A 81 5.05 -12.24 2.70
C ASN A 81 6.13 -11.27 2.18
N TYR A 82 7.35 -11.40 2.67
CA TYR A 82 8.47 -10.53 2.30
C TYR A 82 8.78 -10.58 0.79
N GLU A 83 8.91 -11.79 0.22
CA GLU A 83 9.19 -12.00 -1.20
C GLU A 83 8.10 -11.42 -2.11
N ASP A 84 6.84 -11.41 -1.67
CA ASP A 84 5.75 -10.76 -2.41
C ASP A 84 5.96 -9.25 -2.51
N LEU A 85 6.37 -8.58 -1.42
CA LEU A 85 6.67 -7.15 -1.42
C LEU A 85 7.85 -6.81 -2.34
N ILE A 86 8.93 -7.60 -2.26
CA ILE A 86 10.06 -7.44 -3.17
C ILE A 86 9.61 -7.61 -4.62
N LYS A 87 8.85 -8.67 -4.91
CA LYS A 87 8.36 -8.94 -6.25
C LYS A 87 7.44 -7.84 -6.78
N LEU A 88 6.62 -7.20 -5.94
CA LEU A 88 5.84 -6.02 -6.33
C LEU A 88 6.75 -4.87 -6.76
N THR A 89 7.74 -4.50 -5.93
CA THR A 89 8.66 -3.38 -6.23
C THR A 89 9.45 -3.59 -7.52
N GLU A 90 9.83 -4.83 -7.85
CA GLU A 90 10.52 -5.17 -9.09
C GLU A 90 9.62 -5.13 -10.33
N ASN A 91 8.30 -5.09 -10.16
CA ASN A 91 7.34 -5.05 -11.26
C ASN A 91 6.70 -3.68 -11.44
N PHE A 92 7.02 -2.70 -10.60
CA PHE A 92 6.52 -1.34 -10.78
C PHE A 92 7.13 -0.68 -12.01
N THR A 93 6.30 0.04 -12.76
CA THR A 93 6.69 0.69 -14.03
C THR A 93 6.62 2.21 -13.98
N ASN A 94 6.19 2.77 -12.85
CA ASN A 94 6.08 4.21 -12.66
C ASN A 94 6.36 4.62 -11.20
N SER A 95 6.79 5.87 -10.98
CA SER A 95 7.18 6.37 -9.67
C SER A 95 6.01 6.47 -8.68
N PHE A 96 4.78 6.68 -9.16
CA PHE A 96 3.61 6.80 -8.28
C PHE A 96 3.24 5.49 -7.57
N SER A 97 3.52 4.34 -8.21
CA SER A 97 3.42 3.03 -7.56
C SER A 97 4.32 2.93 -6.34
N PHE A 98 5.57 3.40 -6.45
CA PHE A 98 6.49 3.44 -5.31
C PHE A 98 6.00 4.37 -4.21
N TYR A 99 5.44 5.53 -4.55
CA TYR A 99 4.95 6.50 -3.57
C TYR A 99 3.82 5.94 -2.73
N SER A 100 2.78 5.41 -3.38
CA SER A 100 1.63 4.81 -2.69
C SER A 100 2.01 3.53 -1.95
N PHE A 101 2.94 2.74 -2.48
CA PHE A 101 3.45 1.55 -1.81
C PHE A 101 4.23 1.87 -0.54
N ILE A 102 5.17 2.84 -0.60
CA ILE A 102 5.92 3.31 0.57
C ILE A 102 4.98 3.94 1.59
N GLU A 103 4.07 4.82 1.15
CA GLU A 103 3.08 5.41 2.05
C GLU A 103 2.28 4.32 2.76
N PHE A 104 1.73 3.36 2.02
CA PHE A 104 0.91 2.32 2.60
C PHE A 104 1.70 1.41 3.57
N THR A 105 2.83 0.88 3.12
CA THR A 105 3.64 -0.07 3.90
C THR A 105 4.29 0.57 5.12
N TYR A 106 4.79 1.80 4.98
CA TYR A 106 5.43 2.50 6.09
C TYR A 106 4.42 2.97 7.12
N LYS A 107 3.34 3.63 6.67
CA LYS A 107 2.36 4.26 7.56
C LYS A 107 1.43 3.25 8.23
N TYR A 108 0.87 2.32 7.46
CA TYR A 108 -0.17 1.42 7.97
C TYR A 108 0.36 0.05 8.38
N LEU A 109 1.36 -0.49 7.67
CA LEU A 109 1.94 -1.80 8.03
C LEU A 109 3.17 -1.70 8.96
N GLU A 110 3.72 -0.50 9.15
CA GLU A 110 4.95 -0.24 9.92
C GLU A 110 6.19 -0.97 9.37
N ILE A 111 6.31 -1.07 8.04
CA ILE A 111 7.42 -1.71 7.34
C ILE A 111 8.29 -0.66 6.64
N ASP A 112 9.60 -0.72 6.86
CA ASP A 112 10.61 0.06 6.13
C ASP A 112 11.14 -0.80 4.97
N LEU A 113 10.91 -0.36 3.72
CA LEU A 113 11.36 -1.03 2.49
C LEU A 113 12.37 -0.21 1.70
N PHE A 114 12.96 0.84 2.31
CA PHE A 114 13.85 1.74 1.58
C PHE A 114 15.12 1.03 1.10
N ASP A 115 15.74 0.21 1.92
CA ASP A 115 17.00 -0.44 1.54
C ASP A 115 16.75 -1.48 0.43
N GLU A 116 15.63 -2.18 0.53
CA GLU A 116 15.11 -3.14 -0.42
C GLU A 116 14.81 -2.48 -1.77
N ILE A 117 14.29 -1.25 -1.80
CA ILE A 117 14.06 -0.52 -3.06
C ILE A 117 15.36 0.04 -3.62
N ILE A 118 16.19 0.68 -2.78
CA ILE A 118 17.38 1.41 -3.24
C ILE A 118 18.48 0.46 -3.70
N TYR A 119 18.73 -0.62 -2.97
CA TYR A 119 19.81 -1.55 -3.30
C TYR A 119 19.38 -2.67 -4.25
N ASN A 120 18.12 -2.74 -4.65
CA ASN A 120 17.66 -3.73 -5.62
C ASN A 120 18.09 -3.38 -7.05
N LYS A 121 18.88 -4.27 -7.64
CA LYS A 121 19.42 -4.15 -9.01
C LYS A 121 18.37 -4.23 -10.12
N ASN A 122 17.17 -4.74 -9.82
CA ASN A 122 16.08 -4.90 -10.78
C ASN A 122 15.22 -3.63 -10.91
N ILE A 123 15.41 -2.64 -10.02
CA ILE A 123 14.69 -1.37 -10.03
C ILE A 123 15.56 -0.33 -10.74
N GLU A 124 14.98 0.38 -11.71
CA GLU A 124 15.67 1.44 -12.44
C GLU A 124 16.09 2.58 -11.51
N GLU A 125 17.29 3.12 -11.75
CA GLU A 125 17.89 4.19 -10.94
C GLU A 125 16.98 5.42 -10.83
N LYS A 126 16.30 5.79 -11.93
CA LYS A 126 15.32 6.88 -11.94
C LYS A 126 14.25 6.71 -10.86
N PHE A 127 13.67 5.51 -10.71
CA PHE A 127 12.61 5.29 -9.73
C PHE A 127 13.12 5.37 -8.29
N LYS A 128 14.38 5.01 -8.05
CA LYS A 128 15.03 5.16 -6.74
C LYS A 128 15.22 6.62 -6.37
N ILE A 129 15.73 7.43 -7.31
CA ILE A 129 15.91 8.88 -7.14
C ILE A 129 14.56 9.54 -6.88
N ASP A 130 13.55 9.24 -7.71
CA ASP A 130 12.20 9.75 -7.58
C ASP A 130 11.58 9.39 -6.22
N CYS A 131 11.71 8.13 -5.79
CA CYS A 131 11.21 7.64 -4.50
C CYS A 131 11.84 8.37 -3.31
N LEU A 132 13.16 8.56 -3.29
CA LEU A 132 13.83 9.31 -2.22
C LEU A 132 13.40 10.76 -2.20
N SER A 133 13.44 11.42 -3.36
CA SER A 133 13.06 12.83 -3.48
C SER A 133 11.63 13.07 -3.02
N PHE A 134 10.69 12.24 -3.45
CA PHE A 134 9.30 12.31 -3.01
C PHE A 134 9.21 12.12 -1.49
N THR A 135 9.78 11.04 -0.96
CA THR A 135 9.76 10.72 0.48
C THR A 135 10.30 11.85 1.33
N PHE A 136 11.39 12.51 0.93
CA PHE A 136 11.93 13.65 1.67
C PHE A 136 10.94 14.81 1.77
N ASN A 137 10.16 15.05 0.72
CA ASN A 137 9.16 16.11 0.67
C ASN A 137 7.84 15.72 1.34
N THR A 138 7.59 14.43 1.56
CA THR A 138 6.33 13.89 2.11
C THR A 138 6.53 13.09 3.40
N LEU A 139 7.67 13.25 4.06
CA LEU A 139 8.08 12.47 5.24
C LEU A 139 6.99 12.45 6.33
N ASP A 140 6.33 13.58 6.52
CA ASP A 140 5.30 13.79 7.53
C ASP A 140 4.08 12.89 7.29
N PHE A 141 3.76 12.64 6.01
CA PHE A 141 2.63 11.80 5.61
C PHE A 141 2.88 10.30 5.82
N LEU A 142 4.09 9.87 6.14
CA LEU A 142 4.41 8.45 6.43
C LEU A 142 4.02 8.01 7.84
N TYR A 143 3.46 8.90 8.66
CA TYR A 143 3.07 8.61 10.03
C TYR A 143 1.58 8.89 10.22
N LEU A 144 0.90 8.04 10.99
CA LEU A 144 -0.48 8.29 11.38
C LEU A 144 -0.56 9.54 12.25
N GLU A 145 -1.43 10.47 11.87
CA GLU A 145 -1.78 11.65 12.65
C GLU A 145 -2.88 11.35 13.67
N ASP A 146 -3.01 12.21 14.69
CA ASP A 146 -3.99 12.04 15.77
C ASP A 146 -5.44 11.90 15.27
N TYR A 147 -5.81 12.61 14.19
CA TYR A 147 -7.15 12.51 13.62
C TYR A 147 -7.38 11.13 12.98
N GLU A 148 -6.39 10.55 12.30
CA GLU A 148 -6.52 9.22 11.67
C GLU A 148 -6.75 8.14 12.74
N TYR A 149 -6.09 8.25 13.90
CA TYR A 149 -6.39 7.38 15.04
C TYR A 149 -7.83 7.51 15.53
N ILE A 150 -8.41 8.72 15.48
CA ILE A 150 -9.82 8.93 15.80
C ILE A 150 -10.70 8.26 14.75
N GLU A 151 -10.39 8.41 13.46
CA GLU A 151 -11.14 7.76 12.37
C GLU A 151 -11.17 6.24 12.51
N PHE A 152 -10.05 5.61 12.88
CA PHE A 152 -9.98 4.17 13.17
C PHE A 152 -10.73 3.77 14.44
N LYS A 153 -10.79 4.63 15.47
CA LYS A 153 -11.55 4.37 16.70
C LYS A 153 -13.05 4.44 16.45
N GLU A 154 -13.48 5.41 15.64
CA GLU A 154 -14.87 5.61 15.23
C GLU A 154 -15.29 4.67 14.08
N ASN A 155 -14.37 3.81 13.60
CA ASN A 155 -14.60 2.84 12.54
C ASN A 155 -15.13 3.48 11.24
N LEU A 156 -14.65 4.69 10.90
CA LEU A 156 -15.17 5.45 9.76
C LEU A 156 -14.91 4.76 8.42
N PHE A 157 -13.79 4.02 8.32
CA PHE A 157 -13.45 3.25 7.11
C PHE A 157 -14.05 1.84 7.09
N GLY A 158 -14.84 1.48 8.12
CA GLY A 158 -15.29 0.10 8.37
C GLY A 158 -14.16 -0.89 8.72
N ILE A 159 -12.97 -0.36 9.00
CA ILE A 159 -11.84 -1.06 9.61
C ILE A 159 -11.50 -0.32 10.91
N ASN A 160 -11.40 -1.06 12.01
CA ASN A 160 -11.05 -0.50 13.31
C ASN A 160 -9.55 -0.61 13.62
N ILE A 161 -9.10 0.11 14.64
CA ILE A 161 -7.69 0.13 15.05
C ILE A 161 -7.15 -1.25 15.45
N GLU A 162 -7.97 -2.14 15.99
CA GLU A 162 -7.52 -3.48 16.40
C GLU A 162 -7.24 -4.38 15.19
N GLN A 163 -8.00 -4.23 14.10
CA GLN A 163 -7.72 -4.92 12.84
C GLN A 163 -6.39 -4.45 12.23
N LEU A 164 -6.12 -3.14 12.26
CA LEU A 164 -4.85 -2.58 11.81
C LEU A 164 -3.68 -3.09 12.67
N ARG A 165 -3.81 -3.03 14.00
CA ARG A 165 -2.80 -3.53 14.95
C ARG A 165 -2.49 -5.01 14.76
N ARG A 166 -3.50 -5.82 14.42
CA ARG A 166 -3.30 -7.25 14.12
C ARG A 166 -2.39 -7.44 12.90
N LEU A 167 -2.59 -6.65 11.84
CA LEU A 167 -1.70 -6.67 10.67
C LEU A 167 -0.29 -6.20 11.02
N GLN A 168 -0.16 -5.07 11.71
CA GLN A 168 1.14 -4.55 12.14
C GLN A 168 1.88 -5.59 12.99
N LEU A 169 1.19 -6.27 13.91
CA LEU A 169 1.79 -7.34 14.72
C LEU A 169 2.27 -8.53 13.89
N LYS A 170 1.55 -8.91 12.83
CA LYS A 170 1.99 -9.96 11.89
C LYS A 170 3.36 -9.62 11.31
N PHE A 171 3.50 -8.44 10.71
CA PHE A 171 4.75 -8.03 10.07
C PHE A 171 5.87 -7.75 11.09
N LYS A 172 5.52 -7.18 12.25
CA LYS A 172 6.48 -6.93 13.35
C LYS A 172 7.12 -8.21 13.90
N ASN A 173 6.41 -9.34 13.86
CA ASN A 173 6.86 -10.63 14.35
C ASN A 173 7.61 -11.46 13.30
N ASP A 174 7.62 -11.00 12.04
CA ASP A 174 8.36 -11.63 10.97
C ASP A 174 9.73 -10.94 10.83
N ASN A 175 10.79 -11.73 11.02
CA ASN A 175 12.16 -11.23 11.10
C ASN A 175 12.76 -10.83 9.75
N GLU A 176 12.08 -11.15 8.64
CA GLU A 176 12.49 -10.71 7.31
C GLU A 176 12.18 -9.22 7.08
N PHE A 177 11.23 -8.64 7.83
CA PHE A 177 10.84 -7.25 7.67
C PHE A 177 11.65 -6.29 8.55
N THR A 178 12.18 -5.24 7.92
CA THR A 178 12.69 -4.07 8.62
C THR A 178 11.52 -3.23 9.13
N LYS A 179 11.57 -2.85 10.42
CA LYS A 179 10.51 -2.04 11.04
C LYS A 179 10.62 -0.58 10.65
N ALA A 180 9.48 0.06 10.44
CA ALA A 180 9.38 1.51 10.32
C ALA A 180 10.08 2.20 11.50
N LYS A 181 10.83 3.25 11.18
CA LYS A 181 11.62 4.03 12.12
C LYS A 181 10.84 5.26 12.57
N PRO A 182 11.13 5.81 13.75
CA PRO A 182 10.66 7.14 14.10
C PRO A 182 11.12 8.18 13.07
N LYS A 183 10.31 9.23 12.85
CA LYS A 183 10.56 10.31 11.88
C LYS A 183 12.00 10.82 11.84
N ASN A 184 12.58 11.12 13.00
CA ASN A 184 13.95 11.65 13.09
C ASN A 184 15.00 10.62 12.64
N GLU A 185 14.77 9.33 12.88
CA GLU A 185 15.68 8.27 12.43
C GLU A 185 15.52 7.98 10.95
N LEU A 186 14.29 8.00 10.43
CA LEU A 186 14.05 7.89 9.00
C LEU A 186 14.72 9.05 8.25
N TYR A 187 14.53 10.29 8.71
CA TYR A 187 15.18 11.46 8.10
C TYR A 187 16.71 11.31 8.03
N LYS A 188 17.34 10.87 9.13
CA LYS A 188 18.78 10.59 9.16
C LYS A 188 19.18 9.46 8.22
N LYS A 189 18.40 8.38 8.16
CA LYS A 189 18.63 7.27 7.23
C LYS A 189 18.64 7.79 5.79
N LEU A 190 17.58 8.48 5.38
CA LEU A 190 17.43 8.97 4.02
C LEU A 190 18.57 9.93 3.61
N LEU A 191 19.11 10.75 4.54
CA LEU A 191 20.25 11.64 4.27
C LEU A 191 21.56 10.89 3.98
N LEU A 192 21.68 9.65 4.44
CA LEU A 192 22.87 8.82 4.25
C LEU A 192 22.76 7.91 3.03
N ILE A 193 21.57 7.78 2.45
CA ILE A 193 21.36 6.96 1.26
C ILE A 193 22.06 7.63 0.06
N GLN A 194 22.84 6.84 -0.66
CA GLN A 194 23.46 7.20 -1.92
C GLN A 194 22.85 6.32 -3.01
N VAL A 195 22.32 6.96 -4.06
CA VAL A 195 21.79 6.30 -5.26
C VAL A 195 22.78 6.47 -6.38
#